data_AF-A0AA48RE78-F1
#
_entry.id   AF-A0AA48RE78-F1
#
_cell.length_a   1.000
_cell.length_b   1.000
_cell.length_c   1.000
_cell.angle_alpha   90.00
_cell.angle_beta   90.00
_cell.angle_gamma   90.00
#
_symmetry.space_group_name_H-M   'P 1'
#
loop_
_entity.id
_entity.type
_entity.pdbx_description
1 polymer ?
#
loop_
_entity_poly.entity_id
_entity_poly.type
_entity_poly.pdbx_seq_one_letter_code
_entity_poly.pdbx_strand_id
1 'polypeptide(L)'
;MRVTLTDAARSVLTALANERKQALRINGELTGGCGMTVEYSLCWDEPLSGDRVLEVEGMTLLVDKETETYVGAEELVIDYREQQGFRLVTPQEILAYGLKVKERWG
;
A
#
# COMPACT_ATOMS: atom_id res chain seq x y z
N MET A 1 -9.30 7.46 -6.24
CA MET A 1 -9.12 6.09 -5.69
C MET A 1 -9.76 5.94 -4.30
N ARG A 2 -10.44 4.83 -4.04
CA ARG A 2 -10.96 4.39 -2.73
C ARG A 2 -10.13 3.19 -2.31
N VAL A 3 -9.68 3.16 -1.05
CA VAL A 3 -8.89 2.04 -0.53
C VAL A 3 -9.71 1.30 0.51
N THR A 4 -9.70 -0.04 0.44
CA THR A 4 -10.35 -0.92 1.42
C THR A 4 -9.38 -2.00 1.87
N LEU A 5 -9.46 -2.38 3.14
CA LEU A 5 -8.70 -3.50 3.69
C LEU A 5 -9.62 -4.73 3.76
N THR A 6 -9.10 -5.91 3.45
CA THR A 6 -9.79 -7.14 3.86
C THR A 6 -9.60 -7.35 5.37
N ASP A 7 -10.47 -8.15 5.99
CA ASP A 7 -10.33 -8.49 7.41
C ASP A 7 -8.96 -9.12 7.72
N ALA A 8 -8.43 -9.94 6.81
CA ALA A 8 -7.12 -10.54 6.95
C ALA A 8 -6.00 -9.47 6.94
N ALA A 9 -6.05 -8.53 5.99
CA ALA A 9 -5.07 -7.45 5.92
C ALA A 9 -5.15 -6.54 7.15
N ARG A 10 -6.37 -6.15 7.54
CA ARG A 10 -6.61 -5.33 8.73
C ARG A 10 -6.05 -5.99 9.98
N SER A 11 -6.37 -7.27 10.22
CA SER A 11 -5.89 -7.98 11.41
C SER A 11 -4.36 -7.97 11.52
N VAL A 12 -3.66 -8.22 10.40
CA VAL A 12 -2.18 -8.24 10.40
C VAL A 12 -1.62 -6.83 10.56
N LEU A 13 -2.17 -5.84 9.84
CA LEU A 13 -1.71 -4.46 9.92
C LEU A 13 -1.92 -3.85 11.31
N THR A 14 -3.07 -4.08 11.94
CA THR A 14 -3.32 -3.60 13.31
C THR A 14 -2.35 -4.24 14.31
N ALA A 15 -2.04 -5.53 14.16
CA ALA A 15 -1.06 -6.19 15.02
C ALA A 15 0.35 -5.58 14.85
N LEU A 16 0.75 -5.22 13.63
CA LEU A 16 2.03 -4.57 13.33
C LEU A 16 2.07 -3.09 13.76
N ALA A 17 0.95 -2.36 13.61
CA ALA A 17 0.85 -0.94 13.91
C ALA A 17 0.81 -0.63 15.42
N ASN A 18 0.37 -1.56 16.26
CA ASN A 18 0.34 -1.36 17.71
C ASN A 18 1.72 -1.05 18.32
N GLU A 19 2.81 -1.30 17.60
CA GLU A 19 4.18 -0.93 18.00
C GLU A 19 4.64 0.43 17.43
N ARG A 20 4.00 0.93 16.37
CA ARG A 20 4.50 2.02 15.52
C ARG A 20 3.35 2.98 15.23
N LYS A 21 3.33 4.15 15.85
CA LYS A 21 2.33 5.23 15.62
C LYS A 21 2.45 5.88 14.23
N GLN A 22 2.78 5.10 13.21
CA GLN A 22 3.10 5.56 11.87
C GLN A 22 2.02 5.12 10.89
N ALA A 23 1.79 5.94 9.87
CA ALA A 23 0.83 5.65 8.82
C ALA A 23 1.42 4.63 7.84
N LEU A 24 0.57 3.87 7.16
CA LEU A 24 1.00 2.92 6.13
C LEU A 24 1.01 3.62 4.77
N ARG A 25 2.18 3.75 4.15
CA ARG A 25 2.30 4.23 2.77
C ARG A 25 2.14 3.09 1.78
N ILE A 26 1.34 3.34 0.75
CA ILE A 26 1.34 2.59 -0.51
C ILE A 26 2.23 3.38 -1.47
N ASN A 27 3.33 2.79 -1.92
CA ASN A 27 4.31 3.45 -2.77
C ASN A 27 4.47 2.68 -4.08
N GLY A 28 4.20 3.34 -5.21
CA GLY A 28 4.53 2.85 -6.55
C GLY A 28 5.74 3.60 -7.07
N GLU A 29 6.77 2.87 -7.50
CA GLU A 29 8.01 3.43 -8.05
C GLU A 29 8.22 2.91 -9.46
N LEU A 30 8.52 3.80 -10.41
CA LEU A 30 8.94 3.38 -11.74
C LEU A 30 10.37 2.82 -11.65
N THR A 31 10.51 1.54 -11.94
CA THR A 31 11.80 0.85 -11.97
C THR A 31 12.08 0.28 -13.36
N GLY A 32 13.36 0.04 -13.64
CA GLY A 32 13.81 -0.57 -14.89
C GLY A 32 14.52 0.39 -15.85
N GLY A 33 15.06 -0.19 -16.92
CA GLY A 33 15.77 0.50 -18.01
C GLY A 33 14.92 0.54 -19.28
N CYS A 34 15.33 -0.21 -20.31
CA CYS A 34 14.60 -0.26 -21.60
C CYS A 34 13.17 -0.83 -21.51
N GLY A 35 12.83 -1.53 -20.44
CA GLY A 35 11.46 -1.87 -20.07
C GLY A 35 11.18 -1.29 -18.69
N MET A 36 10.30 -0.28 -18.62
CA MET A 36 9.88 0.33 -17.36
C MET A 36 8.70 -0.46 -16.80
N THR A 37 8.73 -0.72 -15.50
CA THR A 37 7.61 -1.30 -14.75
C THR A 37 7.36 -0.46 -13.51
N VAL A 38 6.16 -0.56 -12.93
CA VAL A 38 5.91 0.01 -11.60
C VAL A 38 6.10 -1.11 -10.59
N GLU A 39 6.99 -0.89 -9.63
CA GLU A 39 7.12 -1.73 -8.44
C GLU A 39 6.36 -1.10 -7.28
N TYR A 40 5.52 -1.90 -6.63
CA TYR A 40 4.74 -1.46 -5.47
C TYR A 40 5.35 -1.97 -4.17
N SER A 41 5.26 -1.15 -3.12
CA SER A 41 5.65 -1.53 -1.78
C SER A 41 4.73 -0.94 -0.72
N LEU A 42 4.78 -1.53 0.47
CA LEU A 42 4.09 -1.07 1.67
C LEU A 42 5.14 -0.72 2.72
N CYS A 43 5.12 0.50 3.24
CA CYS A 43 6.07 0.92 4.27
C CYS A 43 5.43 1.78 5.36
N TRP A 44 5.97 1.70 6.57
CA TRP A 44 5.63 2.66 7.63
C TRP A 44 6.28 3.99 7.34
N ASP A 45 5.52 5.07 7.49
CA ASP A 45 5.99 6.39 7.12
C ASP A 45 5.21 7.54 7.77
N GLU A 46 5.73 8.75 7.60
CA GLU A 46 5.08 10.01 7.94
C GLU A 46 4.45 10.69 6.72
N PRO A 47 3.35 11.43 6.89
CA PRO A 47 2.71 12.16 5.80
C PRO A 47 3.65 13.23 5.24
N LEU A 48 3.78 13.28 3.92
CA LEU A 48 4.51 14.28 3.17
C LEU A 48 3.56 15.28 2.50
N SER A 49 4.10 16.44 2.16
CA SER A 49 3.35 17.44 1.38
C SER A 49 2.92 16.86 0.04
N GLY A 50 1.61 16.89 -0.24
CA GLY A 50 1.04 16.38 -1.48
C GLY A 50 0.57 14.92 -1.40
N ASP A 51 0.80 14.25 -0.27
CA ASP A 51 0.13 12.97 -0.01
C ASP A 51 -1.37 13.16 0.12
N ARG A 52 -2.09 12.19 -0.42
CA ARG A 52 -3.44 11.92 0.00
C ARG A 52 -3.40 11.07 1.27
N VAL A 53 -3.98 11.59 2.34
CA VAL A 53 -4.15 10.92 3.62
C VAL A 53 -5.56 10.31 3.66
N LEU A 54 -5.65 9.00 3.89
CA LEU A 54 -6.88 8.23 3.91
C LEU A 54 -7.07 7.59 5.28
N GLU A 55 -8.22 7.81 5.91
CA GLU A 55 -8.63 7.08 7.10
C GLU A 55 -9.45 5.86 6.69
N VAL A 56 -8.90 4.67 6.88
CA VAL A 56 -9.50 3.40 6.49
C VAL A 56 -9.54 2.48 7.70
N GLU A 57 -10.74 2.26 8.23
CA GLU A 57 -10.99 1.29 9.31
C GLU A 57 -10.09 1.46 10.56
N GLY A 58 -9.78 2.72 10.91
CA GLY A 58 -8.94 3.07 12.06
C GLY A 58 -7.43 3.07 11.77
N MET A 59 -7.05 2.94 10.50
CA MET A 59 -5.68 3.12 10.03
C MET A 59 -5.56 4.34 9.12
N THR A 60 -4.48 5.09 9.31
CA THR A 60 -4.07 6.14 8.38
C THR A 60 -3.23 5.52 7.26
N LEU A 61 -3.66 5.72 6.01
CA LEU A 61 -2.93 5.34 4.80
C LEU A 61 -2.42 6.59 4.07
N LEU A 62 -1.25 6.48 3.46
CA LEU A 62 -0.62 7.54 2.68
C LEU A 62 -0.44 7.06 1.23
N VAL A 63 -0.81 7.92 0.29
CA VAL A 63 -0.56 7.68 -1.14
C VAL A 63 -0.17 9.01 -1.80
N ASP A 64 0.95 9.04 -2.50
CA ASP A 64 1.31 10.20 -3.32
C ASP A 64 0.57 10.18 -4.67
N LYS A 65 0.57 11.33 -5.34
CA LYS A 65 -0.15 11.51 -6.61
C LYS A 65 0.36 10.59 -7.73
N GLU A 66 1.67 10.29 -7.73
CA GLU A 66 2.26 9.41 -8.75
C GLU A 66 1.77 7.98 -8.58
N THR A 67 1.81 7.47 -7.35
CA THR A 67 1.28 6.16 -7.00
C THR A 67 -0.21 6.05 -7.32
N GLU A 68 -1.01 7.08 -7.01
CA GLU A 68 -2.43 7.09 -7.42
C GLU A 68 -2.60 6.98 -8.94
N THR A 69 -1.73 7.65 -9.71
CA THR A 69 -1.73 7.60 -11.17
C THR A 69 -1.34 6.20 -11.68
N TYR A 70 -0.32 5.58 -11.08
CA TYR A 70 0.13 4.24 -11.45
C TYR A 70 -0.91 3.16 -11.13
N VAL A 71 -1.62 3.28 -10.00
CA VAL A 71 -2.73 2.36 -9.67
C VAL A 71 -3.83 2.44 -10.73
N GLY A 72 -4.10 3.63 -11.26
CA GLY A 72 -4.96 3.80 -12.44
C GLY A 72 -6.41 3.35 -12.27
N ALA A 73 -6.86 3.11 -11.03
CA ALA A 73 -8.17 2.55 -10.71
C ALA A 73 -8.91 3.38 -9.65
N GLU A 74 -10.24 3.33 -9.73
CA GLU A 74 -11.10 3.96 -8.73
C GLU A 74 -11.08 3.22 -7.39
N GLU A 75 -10.77 1.93 -7.39
CA GLU A 75 -10.79 1.05 -6.21
C GLU A 75 -9.50 0.26 -6.08
N LEU A 76 -8.97 0.22 -4.86
CA LEU A 76 -7.79 -0.55 -4.48
C LEU A 76 -8.07 -1.34 -3.20
N VAL A 77 -7.94 -2.65 -3.27
CA VAL A 77 -8.06 -3.56 -2.13
C VAL A 77 -6.68 -3.97 -1.67
N ILE A 78 -6.39 -3.77 -0.38
CA ILE A 78 -5.24 -4.39 0.28
C ILE A 78 -5.73 -5.68 0.93
N ASP A 79 -5.21 -6.81 0.46
CA ASP A 79 -5.50 -8.13 1.02
C ASP A 79 -4.23 -8.77 1.59
N TYR A 80 -4.40 -9.77 2.45
CA TYR A 80 -3.32 -10.55 3.01
C TYR A 80 -3.61 -12.04 2.90
N ARG A 81 -2.60 -12.81 2.51
CA ARG A 81 -2.62 -14.27 2.48
C ARG A 81 -1.39 -14.77 3.22
N GLU A 82 -1.58 -15.60 4.24
CA GLU A 82 -0.51 -16.05 5.13
C GLU A 82 0.73 -16.59 4.39
N GLN A 83 0.54 -17.36 3.32
CA GLN A 83 1.64 -17.92 2.54
C GLN A 83 2.20 -16.98 1.44
N GLN A 84 1.52 -15.88 1.13
CA GLN A 84 1.89 -14.98 0.02
C GLN A 84 2.11 -13.53 0.48
N GLY A 85 1.92 -13.20 1.75
CA GLY A 85 1.99 -11.83 2.24
C GLY A 85 0.85 -10.94 1.74
N PHE A 86 1.12 -9.63 1.73
CA PHE A 86 0.19 -8.62 1.27
C PHE A 86 0.11 -8.57 -0.26
N ARG A 87 -1.04 -8.13 -0.75
CA ARG A 87 -1.30 -7.91 -2.17
C ARG A 87 -2.18 -6.69 -2.39
N LEU A 88 -1.93 -6.02 -3.51
CA LEU A 88 -2.64 -4.84 -3.98
C LEU A 88 -3.47 -5.25 -5.19
N VAL A 89 -4.79 -5.11 -5.08
CA VAL A 89 -5.74 -5.65 -6.06
C VAL A 89 -6.69 -4.55 -6.49
N THR A 90 -6.79 -4.31 -7.79
CA THR A 90 -7.84 -3.47 -8.40
C THR A 90 -8.92 -4.38 -9.00
N PRO A 91 -10.07 -3.84 -9.43
CA PRO A 91 -11.05 -4.64 -10.19
C PRO A 91 -10.49 -5.25 -11.48
N GLN A 92 -9.44 -4.65 -12.05
CA GLN A 92 -8.85 -5.05 -13.33
C GLN A 92 -7.74 -6.10 -13.15
N GLU A 93 -6.91 -5.98 -12.12
CA GLU A 93 -5.72 -6.82 -11.97
C GLU A 93 -5.17 -6.90 -10.52
N ILE A 94 -4.21 -7.79 -10.33
CA ILE A 94 -3.36 -7.81 -9.12
C ILE A 94 -2.09 -7.03 -9.45
N LEU A 95 -1.97 -5.82 -8.91
CA LEU A 95 -0.84 -4.92 -9.14
C LEU A 95 0.45 -5.46 -8.50
N ALA A 96 0.33 -6.05 -7.32
CA ALA A 96 1.44 -6.66 -6.61
C ALA A 96 0.96 -7.71 -5.60
N TYR A 97 1.80 -8.69 -5.33
CA TYR A 97 1.62 -9.72 -4.31
C TYR A 97 2.99 -10.10 -3.74
N GLY A 98 3.04 -10.88 -2.65
CA GLY A 98 4.34 -11.18 -2.02
C GLY A 98 4.82 -10.09 -1.07
N LEU A 99 4.03 -9.03 -0.87
CA LEU A 99 4.49 -7.83 -0.18
C LEU A 99 4.62 -8.08 1.34
N LYS A 100 5.64 -7.46 1.92
CA LYS A 100 5.79 -7.29 3.36
C LYS A 100 5.78 -5.80 3.67
N VAL A 101 5.31 -5.43 4.86
CA VAL A 101 5.48 -4.07 5.34
C VAL A 101 6.92 -3.90 5.79
N LYS A 102 7.59 -2.84 5.33
CA LYS A 102 8.98 -2.50 5.65
C LYS A 102 9.09 -1.11 6.25
N GLU A 103 10.26 -0.77 6.77
CA GLU A 103 10.60 0.63 7.06
C GLU A 103 10.90 1.36 5.74
N ARG A 104 10.55 2.65 5.65
CA ARG A 104 10.84 3.43 4.44
C ARG A 104 12.35 3.57 4.17
N TRP A 105 13.16 3.60 5.23
CA TRP A 105 14.61 3.85 5.18
C TRP A 105 15.47 2.69 5.71
N GLY A 106 14.86 1.51 5.91
CA GLY A 106 15.49 0.35 6.55
C GLY A 106 15.61 -0.86 5.65
#